data_AF-A0A7X9AD86-F1
#
_entry.id   AF-A0A7X9AD86-F1
#
_cell.length_a   1.000
_cell.length_b   1.000
_cell.length_c   1.000
_cell.angle_alpha   90.00
_cell.angle_beta   90.00
_cell.angle_gamma   90.00
#
_symmetry.space_group_name_H-M   'P 1'
#
loop_
_entity.id
_entity.type
_entity.pdbx_description
1 polymer ?
#
loop_
_entity_poly.entity_id
_entity_poly.type
_entity_poly.pdbx_seq_one_letter_code
_entity_poly.pdbx_strand_id
1 'polypeptide(L)'
;PGSSYGGVVVLVGGGALLSGVTELASEIFHLPARMGFPEAIGGLERSYISPDYTTVLGLLKSEARKVRESGSTRSTHTKRRPRKEGRFAPILRGFFRTLF
;
A
#
# COMPACT_ATOMS: atom_id res chain seq x y z
N PRO A 1 -4.56 15.90 30.72
CA PRO A 1 -5.74 15.34 30.00
C PRO A 1 -5.71 15.78 28.52
N GLY A 2 -4.95 15.04 27.70
CA GLY A 2 -4.69 15.35 26.30
C GLY A 2 -5.80 14.85 25.38
N SER A 3 -6.11 15.64 24.36
CA SER A 3 -7.15 15.49 23.34
C SER A 3 -7.29 14.07 22.76
N SER A 4 -8.48 13.46 22.93
CA SER A 4 -8.87 12.23 22.24
C SER A 4 -9.26 12.55 20.80
N TYR A 5 -8.37 12.29 19.86
CA TYR A 5 -8.73 12.16 18.45
C TYR A 5 -9.24 10.72 18.26
N GLY A 6 -10.54 10.55 18.03
CA GLY A 6 -11.16 9.24 17.80
C GLY A 6 -10.63 8.61 16.52
N GLY A 7 -9.74 7.64 16.65
CA GLY A 7 -9.13 6.91 15.53
C GLY A 7 -8.84 5.46 15.88
N VAL A 8 -8.49 4.66 14.87
CA VAL A 8 -8.07 3.27 15.02
C VAL A 8 -6.75 3.09 14.27
N VAL A 9 -5.80 2.41 14.90
CA VAL A 9 -4.52 2.04 14.28
C VAL A 9 -4.73 0.75 13.47
N VAL A 10 -4.29 0.75 12.22
CA VAL A 10 -4.34 -0.44 11.36
C VAL A 10 -2.93 -0.82 10.96
N LEU A 11 -2.49 -2.01 11.34
CA LEU A 11 -1.16 -2.53 11.04
C LEU A 11 -1.21 -3.39 9.77
N VAL A 12 -0.26 -3.15 8.86
CA VAL A 12 -0.09 -3.87 7.58
C VAL A 12 1.39 -4.14 7.32
N GLY A 13 1.69 -4.99 6.33
CA GLY A 13 3.05 -5.41 6.00
C GLY A 13 3.51 -6.64 6.79
N GLY A 14 4.73 -7.12 6.52
CA GLY A 14 5.27 -8.31 7.21
C GLY A 14 5.45 -8.13 8.72
N GLY A 15 5.74 -6.92 9.18
CA GLY A 15 5.85 -6.62 10.61
C GLY A 15 4.53 -6.75 11.38
N ALA A 16 3.38 -6.65 10.69
CA ALA A 16 2.08 -6.85 11.30
C ALA A 16 1.83 -8.32 11.68
N LEU A 17 2.63 -9.28 11.17
CA LEU A 17 2.53 -10.70 11.52
C LEU A 17 3.24 -11.05 12.83
N LEU A 18 3.96 -10.11 13.44
CA LEU A 18 4.60 -10.34 14.73
C LEU A 18 3.55 -10.52 15.82
N SER A 19 3.66 -11.60 16.60
CA SER A 19 2.76 -11.86 17.72
C SER A 19 2.76 -10.71 18.72
N GLY A 20 1.58 -10.27 19.15
CA GLY A 20 1.43 -9.20 20.14
C GLY A 20 1.61 -7.76 19.61
N VAL A 21 1.85 -7.58 18.31
CA VAL A 21 2.14 -6.25 17.73
C VAL A 21 0.93 -5.31 17.78
N THR A 22 -0.29 -5.85 17.69
CA THR A 22 -1.53 -5.09 17.81
C THR A 22 -1.75 -4.57 19.23
N GLU A 23 -1.47 -5.39 20.22
CA GLU A 23 -1.56 -5.08 21.65
C GLU A 23 -0.56 -3.99 22.01
N LEU A 24 0.70 -4.16 21.56
CA LEU A 24 1.75 -3.15 21.73
C LEU A 24 1.38 -1.83 21.07
N ALA A 25 0.85 -1.86 19.85
CA ALA A 25 0.40 -0.65 19.17
C ALA A 25 -0.74 0.04 19.94
N SER A 26 -1.70 -0.72 20.47
CA SER A 26 -2.76 -0.17 21.30
C SER A 26 -2.25 0.49 22.58
N GLU A 27 -1.24 -0.09 23.22
CA GLU A 27 -0.59 0.48 24.40
C GLU A 27 0.14 1.80 24.07
N ILE A 28 0.95 1.82 23.01
CA ILE A 28 1.76 2.98 22.62
C ILE A 28 0.88 4.15 22.14
N PHE A 29 -0.11 3.86 21.29
CA PHE A 29 -0.92 4.89 20.66
C PHE A 29 -2.12 5.31 21.51
N HIS A 30 -2.42 4.60 22.60
CA HIS A 30 -3.64 4.79 23.40
C HIS A 30 -4.92 4.80 22.55
N LEU A 31 -4.93 3.99 21.48
CA LEU A 31 -6.02 3.84 20.52
C LEU A 31 -6.26 2.35 20.23
N PRO A 32 -7.49 1.95 19.86
CA PRO A 32 -7.73 0.60 19.37
C PRO A 32 -6.83 0.31 18.16
N ALA A 33 -6.18 -0.85 18.15
CA ALA A 33 -5.34 -1.30 17.05
C ALA A 33 -5.86 -2.64 16.50
N ARG A 34 -5.73 -2.84 15.19
CA ARG A 34 -6.10 -4.09 14.53
C ARG A 34 -5.21 -4.39 13.33
N MET A 35 -5.22 -5.65 12.92
CA MET A 35 -4.57 -6.09 11.68
C MET A 35 -5.41 -5.69 10.46
N GLY A 36 -4.75 -5.14 9.43
CA GLY A 36 -5.35 -4.83 8.14
C GLY A 36 -5.05 -5.90 7.10
N PHE A 37 -6.03 -6.19 6.25
CA PHE A 37 -5.90 -7.12 5.14
C PHE A 37 -6.26 -6.43 3.81
N PRO A 38 -5.60 -6.79 2.71
CA PRO A 38 -5.95 -6.27 1.39
C PRO A 38 -7.33 -6.78 0.95
N GLU A 39 -8.00 -5.99 0.11
CA GLU A 39 -9.27 -6.39 -0.51
C GLU A 39 -9.07 -7.57 -1.47
N ALA A 40 -10.05 -8.48 -1.49
CA ALA A 40 -10.05 -9.59 -2.43
C ALA A 40 -10.25 -9.09 -3.88
N ILE A 41 -9.36 -9.55 -4.75
CA ILE A 41 -9.44 -9.39 -6.20
C ILE A 41 -10.14 -10.62 -6.79
N GLY A 42 -11.22 -10.39 -7.53
CA GLY A 42 -11.95 -11.45 -8.21
C GLY A 42 -11.09 -12.16 -9.27
N GLY A 43 -11.21 -13.49 -9.37
CA GLY A 43 -10.48 -14.30 -10.36
C GLY A 43 -9.06 -14.69 -9.95
N LEU A 44 -8.60 -14.33 -8.74
CA LEU A 44 -7.31 -14.74 -8.20
C LEU A 44 -7.49 -15.61 -6.94
N GLU A 45 -6.64 -16.62 -6.81
CA GLU A 45 -6.59 -17.51 -5.63
C GLU A 45 -6.18 -16.72 -4.37
N ARG A 46 -6.78 -17.02 -3.22
CA ARG A 46 -6.81 -16.14 -2.03
C ARG A 46 -5.54 -16.15 -1.17
N SER A 47 -4.49 -16.84 -1.57
CA SER A 47 -3.19 -16.86 -0.87
C SER A 47 -2.60 -15.48 -0.58
N TYR A 48 -2.95 -14.46 -1.37
CA TYR A 48 -2.50 -13.09 -1.17
C TYR A 48 -3.25 -12.31 -0.06
N ILE A 49 -4.30 -12.88 0.55
CA ILE A 49 -5.06 -12.23 1.63
C ILE A 49 -4.28 -12.33 2.94
N SER A 50 -3.18 -11.59 2.98
CA SER A 50 -2.29 -11.47 4.12
C SER A 50 -1.76 -10.03 4.20
N PRO A 51 -1.45 -9.51 5.41
CA PRO A 51 -1.08 -8.11 5.60
C PRO A 51 0.19 -7.70 4.83
N ASP A 52 1.11 -8.64 4.63
CA ASP A 52 2.37 -8.47 3.89
C ASP A 52 2.20 -8.14 2.41
N TYR A 53 1.12 -8.61 1.76
CA TYR A 53 0.82 -8.29 0.36
C TYR A 53 0.17 -6.93 0.13
N THR A 54 -0.18 -6.19 1.20
CA THR A 54 -0.92 -4.92 1.11
C THR A 54 -0.25 -3.90 0.19
N THR A 55 1.09 -3.76 0.26
CA THR A 55 1.83 -2.79 -0.55
C THR A 55 1.72 -3.09 -2.04
N VAL A 56 1.98 -4.34 -2.43
CA VAL A 56 1.96 -4.76 -3.84
C VAL A 56 0.55 -4.60 -4.42
N LEU A 57 -0.48 -5.02 -3.68
CA LEU A 57 -1.86 -4.91 -4.12
C LEU A 57 -2.34 -3.45 -4.18
N GLY A 58 -1.89 -2.60 -3.26
CA GLY A 58 -2.13 -1.15 -3.31
C GLY A 58 -1.52 -0.50 -4.56
N LEU A 59 -0.30 -0.88 -4.92
CA LEU A 59 0.35 -0.42 -6.16
C LEU A 59 -0.44 -0.87 -7.39
N LEU A 60 -0.80 -2.16 -7.47
CA LEU A 60 -1.56 -2.70 -8.58
C LEU A 60 -2.93 -2.00 -8.73
N LYS A 61 -3.66 -1.81 -7.61
CA LYS A 61 -4.95 -1.11 -7.57
C LYS A 61 -4.81 0.35 -8.05
N SER A 62 -3.75 1.03 -7.64
CA SER A 62 -3.44 2.40 -8.06
C SER A 62 -3.20 2.51 -9.56
N GLU A 63 -2.39 1.62 -10.13
CA GLU A 63 -2.12 1.62 -11.57
C GLU A 63 -3.35 1.21 -12.39
N ALA A 64 -4.10 0.20 -11.93
CA ALA A 64 -5.35 -0.20 -12.57
C ALA A 64 -6.36 0.96 -12.62
N ARG A 65 -6.45 1.77 -11.55
CA ARG A 65 -7.29 2.98 -11.52
C ARG A 65 -6.86 4.00 -12.59
N LYS A 66 -5.55 4.27 -12.72
CA LYS A 66 -5.01 5.20 -13.72
C LYS A 66 -5.26 4.75 -15.15
N VAL A 67 -5.14 3.44 -15.43
CA VAL A 67 -5.43 2.89 -16.77
C VAL A 67 -6.89 3.08 -17.14
N ARG A 68 -7.82 2.85 -16.18
CA ARG A 68 -9.26 3.07 -16.40
C ARG A 68 -9.58 4.54 -16.67
N GLU A 69 -8.96 5.46 -15.94
CA GLU A 69 -9.16 6.91 -16.13
C GLU A 69 -8.56 7.42 -17.45
N SER A 70 -7.38 6.92 -17.83
CA SER A 70 -6.70 7.27 -19.09
C SER A 70 -7.42 6.74 -20.33
N GLY A 71 -8.33 5.78 -20.18
CA GLY A 71 -9.13 5.23 -21.27
C GLY A 71 -10.28 6.12 -21.76
N SER A 72 -10.64 7.19 -21.04
CA SER A 72 -11.79 8.06 -21.39
C SER A 72 -11.47 9.18 -22.40
N THR A 73 -10.21 9.37 -22.79
CA THR A 73 -9.79 10.38 -23.79
C THR A 73 -9.09 9.73 -24.97
N ARG A 74 -9.79 8.82 -25.66
CA ARG A 74 -9.38 8.34 -26.99
C ARG A 74 -9.97 9.26 -28.06
N SER A 75 -9.31 10.40 -28.28
CA SER A 75 -9.30 11.07 -29.58
C SER A 75 -7.85 11.37 -29.93
N THR A 76 -7.36 10.69 -30.97
CA THR A 76 -6.36 11.16 -31.95
C THR A 76 -5.19 12.01 -31.42
N HIS A 77 -4.00 11.42 -31.28
CA HIS A 77 -2.77 11.83 -32.01
C HIS A 77 -1.52 11.23 -31.35
N THR A 78 -0.67 10.65 -32.19
CA THR A 78 0.69 10.22 -31.93
C THR A 78 1.51 11.26 -31.16
N LYS A 79 1.94 10.91 -29.94
CA LYS A 79 3.26 11.30 -29.40
C LYS A 79 3.57 10.41 -28.20
N ARG A 80 4.39 9.39 -28.41
CA ARG A 80 5.08 8.65 -27.34
C ARG A 80 5.87 9.68 -26.53
N ARG A 81 5.33 10.13 -25.39
CA ARG A 81 6.10 10.93 -24.42
C ARG A 81 7.16 10.03 -23.78
N PRO A 82 8.39 10.52 -23.56
CA PRO A 82 9.43 9.75 -22.93
C PRO A 82 8.94 9.30 -21.56
N ARG A 83 9.10 8.00 -21.28
CA ARG A 83 8.84 7.34 -20.01
C ARG A 83 9.50 8.15 -18.91
N LYS A 84 8.72 8.96 -18.19
CA LYS A 84 9.21 9.64 -16.98
C LYS A 84 9.59 8.54 -16.02
N GLU A 85 10.89 8.31 -15.88
CA GLU A 85 11.48 7.50 -14.85
C GLU A 85 10.83 7.90 -13.52
N GLY A 86 10.03 6.98 -12.99
CA GLY A 86 9.06 7.29 -11.95
C GLY A 86 9.79 7.88 -10.74
N ARG A 87 9.19 8.88 -10.10
CA ARG A 87 9.67 9.54 -8.86
C ARG A 87 10.08 8.59 -7.72
N PHE A 88 9.89 7.29 -7.87
CA PHE A 88 10.18 6.22 -6.91
C PHE A 88 11.42 5.39 -7.26
N ALA A 89 11.95 5.47 -8.49
CA ALA A 89 13.18 4.79 -8.89
C ALA A 89 14.42 5.21 -8.07
N PRO A 90 14.61 6.52 -7.73
CA PRO A 90 15.74 6.93 -6.90
C PRO A 90 15.63 6.42 -5.46
N ILE A 91 14.40 6.35 -4.93
CA ILE A 91 14.12 5.94 -3.55
C ILE A 91 14.39 4.44 -3.37
N LEU A 92 13.95 3.61 -4.32
CA LEU A 92 14.22 2.16 -4.30
C LEU A 92 15.71 1.86 -4.47
N ARG A 93 16.41 2.58 -5.35
CA ARG A 93 17.87 2.45 -5.49
C ARG A 93 18.62 2.84 -4.22
N GLY A 94 18.20 3.92 -3.57
CA GLY A 94 18.81 4.39 -2.32
C GLY A 94 18.69 3.36 -1.20
N PHE A 95 17.48 2.81 -1.01
CA PHE A 95 17.22 1.80 0.02
C PHE A 95 18.02 0.51 -0.21
N PHE A 96 18.07 -0.01 -1.44
CA PHE A 96 18.83 -1.23 -1.75
C PHE A 96 20.34 -1.06 -1.60
N ARG A 97 20.89 0.13 -1.90
CA ARG A 97 22.32 0.43 -1.65
C ARG A 97 22.67 0.50 -0.17
N THR A 98 21.68 0.62 0.71
CA THR A 98 21.88 0.71 2.17
C THR A 98 21.61 -0.61 2.88
N LEU A 99 20.74 -1.46 2.33
CA LEU A 99 20.39 -2.77 2.93
C LEU A 99 21.19 -3.96 2.40
N PHE A 100 21.89 -3.81 1.28
CA PHE A 100 22.82 -4.80 0.72
C PHE A 100 24.14 -4.11 0.40
#